data_AF-A0A2V5QDW1-F1
#
_entry.id   AF-A0A2V5QDW1-F1
#
_cell.length_a   1.000
_cell.length_b   1.000
_cell.length_c   1.000
_cell.angle_alpha   90.00
_cell.angle_beta   90.00
_cell.angle_gamma   90.00
#
_symmetry.space_group_name_H-M   'P 1'
#
loop_
_entity.id
_entity.type
_entity.pdbx_description
1 polymer ?
#
loop_
_entity_poly.entity_id
_entity_poly.type
_entity_poly.pdbx_seq_one_letter_code
_entity_poly.pdbx_strand_id
1 'polypeptide(L)' 'FCSNCGSSLFGGDWPDGPQVSIRMGAFDDDPGIRPQFHTFVADGAPWDTITDDLPQYPERLT' A
#
# COMPACT_ATOMS: atom_id res chain seq x y z
N PHE A 1 -0.41 12.30 -8.24
CA PHE A 1 -1.70 11.92 -8.85
C PHE A 1 -1.64 12.14 -10.36
N CYS A 2 -2.40 11.39 -11.15
CA CYS A 2 -2.52 11.60 -12.60
C CYS A 2 -3.17 12.97 -12.89
N SER A 3 -2.57 13.77 -13.77
CA SER A 3 -3.11 15.09 -14.13
C SER A 3 -4.40 15.03 -14.96
N ASN A 4 -4.64 13.93 -15.67
CA ASN A 4 -5.81 13.77 -16.52
C ASN A 4 -7.05 13.28 -15.75
N CYS A 5 -6.88 12.32 -14.82
CA CYS A 5 -8.00 11.66 -14.14
C CYS A 5 -7.94 11.71 -12.61
N GLY A 6 -6.90 12.29 -12.01
CA GLY A 6 -6.77 12.41 -10.55
C GLY A 6 -6.42 11.12 -9.81
N SER A 7 -6.20 9.99 -10.49
CA SER A 7 -5.87 8.71 -9.83
C SER A 7 -4.54 8.77 -9.08
N SER A 8 -4.47 8.12 -7.91
CA SER A 8 -3.22 7.88 -7.20
C SER A 8 -2.52 6.69 -7.85
N LEU A 9 -1.34 6.89 -8.44
CA LEU A 9 -0.63 5.85 -9.18
C LEU A 9 0.55 5.29 -8.40
N PHE A 10 1.24 6.15 -7.66
CA PHE A 10 2.41 5.81 -6.86
C PHE A 10 2.55 6.77 -5.68
N GLY A 11 3.42 6.43 -4.74
CA GLY A 11 3.78 7.26 -3.59
C GLY A 11 5.00 6.72 -2.85
N GLY A 12 5.32 7.31 -1.70
CA GLY A 12 6.58 7.04 -1.00
C GLY A 12 7.66 8.02 -1.43
N ASP A 13 8.91 7.60 -1.40
CA ASP A 13 10.05 8.50 -1.50
C ASP A 13 10.46 8.77 -2.96
N TRP A 14 9.51 9.04 -3.84
CA TRP A 14 9.81 9.43 -5.23
C TRP A 14 10.28 10.90 -5.30
N PRO A 15 11.25 11.28 -6.17
CA PRO A 15 11.99 10.44 -7.11
C PRO A 15 13.30 9.86 -6.56
N ASP A 16 13.76 10.33 -5.40
CA ASP A 16 15.16 10.18 -4.97
C ASP A 16 15.39 9.09 -3.89
N GLY A 17 14.33 8.46 -3.41
CA GLY A 17 14.36 7.53 -2.30
C GLY A 17 14.49 6.07 -2.69
N PRO A 18 14.82 5.21 -1.70
CA PRO A 18 15.14 3.80 -1.93
C PRO A 18 13.91 2.94 -2.26
N GLN A 19 12.71 3.45 -1.97
CA GLN A 19 11.46 2.71 -2.16
C GLN A 19 10.37 3.61 -2.72
N VAL A 20 9.63 3.05 -3.69
CA VAL A 20 8.39 3.61 -4.22
C VAL A 20 7.28 2.56 -4.10
N SER A 21 6.09 3.01 -3.74
CA SER A 21 4.88 2.19 -3.78
C SER A 21 4.15 2.44 -5.09
N ILE A 22 3.67 1.37 -5.72
CA ILE A 22 2.79 1.45 -6.89
C ILE A 22 1.40 0.99 -6.46
N ARG A 23 0.36 1.75 -6.82
CA ARG A 23 -1.02 1.38 -6.48
C ARG A 23 -1.45 0.20 -7.34
N MET A 24 -2.06 -0.81 -6.73
CA MET A 24 -2.44 -2.05 -7.42
C MET A 24 -3.40 -1.81 -8.60
N GLY A 25 -4.26 -0.78 -8.51
CA GLY A 25 -5.16 -0.39 -9.60
C GLY A 25 -4.47 0.23 -10.82
N ALA A 26 -3.14 0.36 -10.83
CA ALA A 26 -2.38 0.82 -11.98
C ALA A 26 -1.94 -0.32 -12.93
N PHE A 27 -2.15 -1.58 -12.55
CA PHE A 27 -1.83 -2.74 -13.38
C PHE A 27 -3.08 -3.24 -14.12
N ASP A 28 -2.93 -3.56 -15.40
CA ASP A 28 -4.00 -4.14 -16.22
C ASP A 28 -4.17 -5.66 -15.97
N ASP A 29 -3.09 -6.35 -15.61
CA ASP A 29 -3.02 -7.81 -15.38
C ASP A 29 -2.52 -8.15 -13.96
N ASP A 30 -2.59 -9.43 -13.55
CA ASP A 30 -2.05 -9.89 -12.25
C ASP A 30 -0.51 -9.77 -12.23
N PRO A 31 0.06 -8.89 -11.37
CA PRO A 31 1.51 -8.74 -11.25
C PRO A 31 2.19 -9.89 -10.50
N GLY A 32 1.44 -10.87 -9.99
CA GLY A 32 1.97 -12.06 -9.31
C GLY A 32 2.45 -11.81 -7.87
N ILE A 33 2.33 -10.59 -7.35
CA ILE A 33 2.63 -10.26 -5.95
C ILE A 33 1.43 -10.54 -5.05
N ARG A 34 1.69 -10.84 -3.77
CA ARG A 34 0.65 -11.10 -2.76
C ARG A 34 0.98 -10.29 -1.50
N PRO A 35 -0.03 -9.91 -0.67
CA PRO A 35 0.22 -9.22 0.58
C PRO A 35 1.19 -10.02 1.47
N GLN A 36 2.16 -9.31 2.06
CA GLN A 36 3.18 -9.92 2.92
C GLN A 36 3.04 -9.46 4.38
N PHE A 37 2.35 -8.35 4.63
CA PHE A 37 2.13 -7.74 5.93
C PHE A 37 1.10 -6.60 5.82
N HIS A 38 0.60 -6.15 6.97
CA HIS A 38 -0.26 -4.98 7.13
C HIS A 38 0.51 -3.89 7.88
N THR A 39 0.52 -2.66 7.38
CA THR A 39 1.07 -1.47 8.08
C THR A 39 -0.06 -0.51 8.41
N PHE A 40 0.18 0.41 9.36
CA PHE A 40 -0.81 1.39 9.84
C PHE A 40 -2.05 0.77 10.52
N VAL A 41 -1.93 -0.41 11.13
CA VAL A 41 -3.09 -1.05 11.79
C VAL A 41 -3.59 -0.26 13.01
N ALA A 42 -2.77 0.64 13.57
CA ALA A 42 -3.19 1.51 14.67
C ALA A 42 -4.21 2.58 14.23
N ASP A 43 -4.20 2.96 12.96
CA ASP A 43 -5.14 3.92 12.36
C ASP A 43 -6.37 3.23 11.74
N GLY A 44 -6.46 1.90 11.86
CA GLY A 44 -7.57 1.11 11.37
C GLY A 44 -8.89 1.46 12.06
N ALA A 45 -10.00 1.30 11.33
CA ALA A 45 -11.31 1.52 11.92
C ALA A 45 -11.60 0.45 13.00
N PRO A 46 -12.23 0.79 14.15
CA PRO A 46 -12.43 -0.16 15.25
C PRO A 46 -13.28 -1.40 14.91
N TRP A 47 -14.04 -1.36 13.82
CA TRP A 47 -14.87 -2.46 13.33
C TRP A 47 -14.18 -3.31 12.27
N ASP A 48 -13.02 -2.88 11.76
CA ASP A 48 -12.27 -3.64 10.77
C ASP A 48 -11.38 -4.67 11.48
N THR A 49 -11.48 -5.92 11.07
CA THR A 49 -10.73 -7.02 11.67
C THR A 49 -9.94 -7.71 10.57
N ILE A 50 -8.61 -7.67 10.68
CA ILE A 50 -7.71 -8.41 9.79
C ILE A 50 -7.84 -9.90 10.14
N THR A 51 -8.23 -10.71 9.16
CA THR A 51 -8.57 -12.14 9.37
C THR A 51 -7.50 -13.11 8.89
N ASP A 52 -6.35 -12.62 8.42
CA ASP A 52 -5.21 -13.45 8.03
C ASP A 52 -4.12 -13.44 9.11
N ASP A 53 -3.12 -14.31 8.94
CA ASP A 53 -2.00 -14.47 9.87
C ASP A 53 -0.76 -13.66 9.44
N LEU A 54 -0.91 -12.68 8.54
CA LEU A 54 0.23 -11.88 8.09
C LEU A 54 0.71 -10.95 9.20
N PRO A 55 2.02 -10.63 9.25
CA PRO A 55 2.56 -9.67 10.19
C PRO A 55 1.80 -8.33 10.15
N GLN A 56 1.49 -7.80 11.33
CA GLN A 56 0.76 -6.54 11.48
C GLN A 56 1.64 -5.52 12.21
N TYR A 57 1.78 -4.33 11.63
CA TYR A 57 2.61 -3.25 12.15
C TYR A 57 1.75 -2.01 12.39
N PRO A 58 1.90 -1.35 13.56
CA PRO A 58 1.07 -0.20 13.91
C PRO A 58 1.29 1.00 13.00
N GLU A 59 2.47 1.11 12.37
CA GLU A 59 2.88 2.20 11.48
C GLU A 59 3.72 1.66 10.31
N ARG A 60 4.31 2.56 9.52
CA ARG A 60 5.17 2.22 8.37
C ARG A 60 6.44 1.48 8.82
N LEU A 61 6.80 0.41 8.10
CA LEU A 61 8.12 -0.20 8.18
C LEU A 61 9.16 0.75 7.57
N THR A 62 10.00 1.35 8.41
CA THR A 62 11.15 2.18 8.01
C THR A 62 12.35 1.34 7.63
#